data_AF-A0A8S2V3R1-F1
#
_entry.id   AF-A0A8S2V3R1-F1
#
_cell.length_a   1.000
_cell.length_b   1.000
_cell.length_c   1.000
_cell.angle_alpha   90.00
_cell.angle_beta   90.00
_cell.angle_gamma   90.00
#
_symmetry.space_group_name_H-M   'P 1'
#
loop_
_entity.id
_entity.type
_entity.pdbx_description
1 polymer ?
#
loop_
_entity_poly.entity_id
_entity_poly.type
_entity_poly.pdbx_seq_one_letter_code
_entity_poly.pdbx_strand_id
1 'polypeptide(L)'
;MVWDIPGCGTRDHPVATYFKREHLAAFDCLVLVAATATLGEYERHILQEIDKSKTSVIIVINKRDGCIEPKCRKKFGRHYQPALHDYKLIITEIINEAKTAVQDSLLDLNLTQTPEVFAISAYNYRDYMFRQTKTELDELFTFEFGDFLKCLTNAAEERRKKNT
;
A
#
# COMPACT_ATOMS: atom_id res chain seq x y z
N MET A 1 -18.29 4.57 4.95
CA MET A 1 -18.66 3.55 3.94
C MET A 1 -17.43 3.28 3.10
N VAL A 2 -17.17 2.02 2.76
CA VAL A 2 -16.07 1.62 1.85
C VAL A 2 -16.70 1.17 0.55
N TRP A 3 -16.14 1.61 -0.57
CA TRP A 3 -16.59 1.25 -1.91
C TRP A 3 -15.46 0.56 -2.65
N ASP A 4 -15.75 -0.62 -3.19
CA ASP A 4 -14.83 -1.31 -4.09
C ASP A 4 -15.10 -0.83 -5.52
N ILE A 5 -14.06 -0.31 -6.18
CA ILE A 5 -14.16 0.36 -7.48
C ILE A 5 -13.43 -0.50 -8.52
N PRO A 6 -14.02 -0.76 -9.70
CA PRO A 6 -13.39 -1.61 -10.71
C PRO A 6 -12.03 -1.08 -11.15
N GLY A 7 -11.02 -1.95 -11.21
CA GLY A 7 -9.66 -1.55 -11.58
C GLY A 7 -9.56 -0.89 -12.97
N CYS A 8 -8.74 0.16 -13.04
CA CYS A 8 -8.38 0.83 -14.29
C CYS A 8 -7.61 -0.12 -15.21
N GLY A 9 -7.92 -0.13 -16.52
CA GLY A 9 -7.28 -1.00 -17.50
C GLY A 9 -8.10 -2.20 -17.97
N THR A 10 -9.35 -2.36 -17.50
CA THR A 10 -10.33 -3.20 -18.20
C THR A 10 -10.79 -2.53 -19.50
N ARG A 11 -11.16 -3.34 -20.51
CA ARG A 11 -11.41 -2.93 -21.91
C ARG A 11 -12.39 -1.75 -22.08
N ASP A 12 -13.23 -1.51 -21.07
CA ASP A 12 -14.26 -0.46 -21.05
C ASP A 12 -13.90 0.80 -20.24
N HIS A 13 -12.71 0.88 -19.64
CA HIS A 13 -12.31 1.96 -18.72
C HIS A 13 -11.01 2.65 -19.18
N PRO A 14 -11.07 3.53 -20.19
CA PRO A 14 -9.91 4.30 -20.63
C PRO A 14 -9.43 5.22 -19.50
N VAL A 15 -8.13 5.14 -19.23
CA VAL A 15 -7.41 5.79 -18.14
C VAL A 15 -7.72 7.28 -18.03
N ALA A 16 -7.76 7.97 -19.18
CA ALA A 16 -8.05 9.40 -19.26
C ALA A 16 -9.45 9.80 -18.78
N THR A 17 -10.41 8.87 -18.81
CA THR A 17 -11.81 9.13 -18.43
C THR A 17 -12.22 8.45 -17.13
N TYR A 18 -11.45 7.46 -16.69
CA TYR A 18 -11.75 6.62 -15.53
C TYR A 18 -11.98 7.47 -14.27
N PHE A 19 -11.09 8.42 -13.99
CA PHE A 19 -11.19 9.27 -12.79
C PHE A 19 -12.52 10.04 -12.70
N LYS A 20 -13.00 10.54 -13.85
CA LYS A 20 -14.27 11.28 -13.93
C LYS A 20 -15.47 10.36 -13.94
N ARG A 21 -15.40 9.23 -14.66
CA ARG A 21 -16.51 8.28 -14.82
C ARG A 21 -16.87 7.59 -13.51
N GLU A 22 -15.87 7.19 -12.73
CA GLU A 22 -16.08 6.59 -11.41
C GLU A 22 -16.24 7.64 -10.31
N HIS A 23 -16.35 8.93 -10.68
CA HIS A 23 -16.56 10.05 -9.76
C HIS A 23 -15.57 10.07 -8.58
N LEU A 24 -14.31 9.73 -8.83
CA LEU A 24 -13.30 9.52 -7.76
C LEU A 24 -13.05 10.78 -6.91
N ALA A 25 -13.29 11.97 -7.47
CA ALA A 25 -13.19 13.23 -6.72
C ALA A 25 -14.25 13.39 -5.61
N ALA A 26 -15.35 12.65 -5.67
CA ALA A 26 -16.44 12.72 -4.68
C ALA A 26 -16.10 12.03 -3.36
N PHE A 27 -15.04 11.22 -3.32
CA PHE A 27 -14.64 10.50 -2.12
C PHE A 27 -13.86 11.39 -1.15
N ASP A 28 -14.02 11.10 0.14
CA ASP A 28 -13.28 11.72 1.23
C ASP A 28 -11.79 11.32 1.19
N CYS A 29 -11.52 10.05 0.85
CA CYS A 29 -10.18 9.51 0.71
C CYS A 29 -10.20 8.36 -0.31
N LEU A 30 -9.15 8.26 -1.12
CA LEU A 30 -8.93 7.18 -2.06
C LEU A 30 -7.80 6.27 -1.56
N VAL A 31 -8.02 4.95 -1.61
CA VAL A 31 -6.99 3.96 -1.29
C VAL A 31 -6.57 3.28 -2.58
N LEU A 32 -5.34 3.56 -3.03
CA LEU A 32 -4.77 2.93 -4.21
C LEU A 32 -4.06 1.65 -3.80
N VAL A 33 -4.64 0.50 -4.16
CA VAL A 33 -4.05 -0.80 -3.85
C VAL A 33 -3.20 -1.29 -5.03
N ALA A 34 -1.89 -1.41 -4.83
CA ALA A 34 -0.95 -1.91 -5.83
C ALA A 34 -0.36 -3.26 -5.40
N ALA A 35 -0.20 -4.20 -6.34
CA ALA A 35 0.49 -5.47 -6.07
C ALA A 35 2.02 -5.34 -6.18
N THR A 36 2.50 -4.33 -6.90
CA THR A 36 3.92 -4.03 -7.11
C THR A 36 4.27 -2.67 -6.51
N ALA A 37 5.55 -2.43 -6.26
CA ALA A 37 6.03 -1.17 -5.67
C ALA A 37 6.33 -0.15 -6.78
N THR A 38 6.65 -0.65 -7.97
CA THR A 38 6.70 0.17 -9.17
C THR A 38 5.28 0.49 -9.61
N LEU A 39 4.96 1.77 -9.66
CA LEU A 39 3.69 2.29 -10.18
C LEU A 39 3.75 2.31 -11.71
N GLY A 40 2.78 1.67 -12.35
CA GLY A 40 2.62 1.68 -13.80
C GLY A 40 2.04 2.99 -14.31
N GLU A 41 1.87 3.09 -15.63
CA GLU A 41 1.33 4.30 -16.27
C GLU A 41 -0.09 4.65 -15.79
N TYR A 42 -0.90 3.63 -15.50
CA TYR A 42 -2.28 3.81 -15.05
C TYR A 42 -2.35 4.39 -13.64
N GLU A 43 -1.60 3.84 -12.69
CA GLU A 43 -1.50 4.35 -11.33
C GLU A 43 -0.94 5.77 -11.32
N ARG A 44 0.12 6.01 -12.09
CA ARG A 44 0.74 7.33 -12.25
C ARG A 44 -0.26 8.37 -12.75
N HIS A 45 -1.05 8.04 -13.77
CA HIS A 45 -2.07 8.95 -14.30
C HIS A 45 -3.17 9.25 -13.27
N ILE A 46 -3.67 8.23 -12.57
CA ILE A 46 -4.70 8.41 -11.53
C ILE A 46 -4.18 9.32 -10.42
N LEU A 47 -2.94 9.13 -9.96
CA LEU A 47 -2.33 9.98 -8.93
C LEU A 47 -2.24 11.45 -9.35
N GLN A 48 -1.92 11.73 -10.61
CA GLN A 48 -1.90 13.09 -11.14
C GLN A 48 -3.30 13.73 -11.15
N GLU A 49 -4.33 12.98 -11.52
CA GLU A 49 -5.72 13.48 -11.51
C GLU A 49 -6.23 13.71 -10.07
N ILE A 50 -5.85 12.83 -9.13
CA ILE A 50 -6.14 12.97 -7.70
C ILE A 50 -5.50 14.24 -7.12
N ASP A 51 -4.24 14.51 -7.48
CA ASP A 51 -3.51 15.69 -7.03
C ASP A 51 -4.20 16.98 -7.53
N LYS A 52 -4.63 16.99 -8.80
CA LYS A 52 -5.43 18.10 -9.37
C LYS A 52 -6.77 18.30 -8.65
N SER A 53 -7.44 17.23 -8.24
CA SER A 53 -8.71 17.30 -7.50
C SER A 53 -8.53 17.56 -6.00
N LYS A 54 -7.28 17.62 -5.52
CA LYS A 54 -6.91 17.79 -4.10
C LYS A 54 -7.58 16.76 -3.19
N THR A 55 -7.82 15.56 -3.72
CA THR A 55 -8.42 14.46 -2.96
C THR A 55 -7.32 13.70 -2.24
N SER A 56 -7.50 13.40 -0.96
CA SER A 56 -6.50 12.66 -0.19
C SER A 56 -6.36 11.23 -0.71
N VAL A 57 -5.12 10.76 -0.87
CA VAL A 57 -4.82 9.41 -1.35
C VAL A 57 -3.80 8.71 -0.46
N ILE A 58 -4.05 7.44 -0.21
CA ILE A 58 -3.18 6.52 0.51
C ILE A 58 -2.82 5.37 -0.43
N ILE A 59 -1.54 5.03 -0.53
CA ILE A 59 -1.07 3.92 -1.35
C ILE A 59 -0.85 2.71 -0.45
N VAL A 60 -1.45 1.57 -0.82
CA VAL A 60 -1.29 0.30 -0.11
C VAL A 60 -0.67 -0.71 -1.06
N ILE A 61 0.52 -1.19 -0.70
CA ILE A 61 1.25 -2.21 -1.45
C ILE A 61 0.91 -3.58 -0.87
N ASN A 62 0.11 -4.36 -1.58
CA ASN A 62 -0.34 -5.69 -1.16
C ASN A 62 0.57 -6.81 -1.68
N LYS A 63 0.40 -8.02 -1.14
CA LYS A 63 1.04 -9.29 -1.55
C LYS A 63 2.56 -9.35 -1.35
N ARG A 64 3.05 -8.71 -0.28
CA ARG A 64 4.49 -8.71 0.06
C ARG A 64 4.97 -9.94 0.81
N ASP A 65 4.04 -10.77 1.24
CA ASP A 65 4.30 -12.08 1.81
C ASP A 65 5.15 -12.98 0.88
N GLY A 66 4.91 -12.93 -0.43
CA GLY A 66 5.68 -13.68 -1.42
C GLY A 66 7.17 -13.29 -1.50
N CYS A 67 7.57 -12.14 -0.96
CA CYS A 67 8.96 -11.67 -0.97
C CYS A 67 9.80 -12.23 0.19
N ILE A 68 9.17 -12.77 1.24
CA ILE A 68 9.85 -13.24 2.45
C ILE A 68 10.75 -14.43 2.14
N GLU A 69 10.18 -15.52 1.60
CA GLU A 69 10.90 -16.76 1.41
C GLU A 69 12.12 -16.62 0.47
N PRO A 70 12.00 -15.94 -0.70
CA PRO A 70 13.16 -15.67 -1.54
C PRO A 70 14.27 -14.88 -0.82
N LYS A 71 13.90 -13.87 -0.01
CA LYS A 71 14.87 -13.09 0.76
C LYS A 71 15.51 -13.88 1.89
N CYS A 72 14.73 -14.68 2.63
CA CYS A 72 15.24 -15.61 3.63
C CYS A 72 16.30 -16.52 3.01
N ARG A 73 15.96 -17.17 1.89
CA ARG A 73 16.87 -18.09 1.18
C ARG A 73 18.14 -17.40 0.69
N LYS A 74 18.04 -16.16 0.22
CA LYS A 74 19.19 -15.38 -0.26
C LYS A 74 20.13 -14.95 0.86
N LYS A 75 19.58 -14.54 2.01
CA LYS A 75 20.34 -13.96 3.13
C LYS A 75 20.94 -15.01 4.06
N PHE A 76 20.21 -16.10 4.30
CA PHE A 76 20.61 -17.12 5.28
C PHE A 76 20.86 -18.52 4.68
N GLY A 77 20.56 -18.72 3.39
CA GLY A 77 20.72 -20.00 2.71
C GLY A 77 19.49 -20.90 2.74
N ARG A 78 19.44 -21.91 1.85
CA ARG A 78 18.26 -22.77 1.63
C ARG A 78 17.83 -23.62 2.84
N HIS A 79 18.77 -23.96 3.72
CA HIS A 79 18.54 -24.87 4.85
C HIS A 79 18.39 -24.16 6.20
N TYR A 80 18.49 -22.83 6.20
CA TYR A 80 18.36 -22.05 7.43
C TYR A 80 16.89 -21.93 7.83
N GLN A 81 16.60 -22.17 9.11
CA GLN A 81 15.31 -21.89 9.72
C GLN A 81 15.43 -20.55 10.44
N PRO A 82 14.83 -19.46 9.91
CA PRO A 82 14.98 -18.15 10.52
C PRO A 82 14.31 -18.10 11.88
N ALA A 83 14.98 -17.48 12.84
CA ALA A 83 14.38 -17.16 14.12
C ALA A 83 13.43 -15.97 13.94
N LEU A 84 12.59 -15.71 14.96
CA LEU A 84 11.64 -14.61 14.94
C LEU A 84 12.31 -13.24 14.66
N HIS A 85 13.50 -13.00 15.22
CA HIS A 85 14.26 -11.79 14.98
C HIS A 85 14.63 -11.60 13.50
N ASP A 86 15.02 -12.67 12.82
CA ASP A 86 15.38 -12.64 11.40
C ASP A 86 14.17 -12.30 10.52
N TYR A 87 13.00 -12.84 10.86
CA TYR A 87 11.75 -12.49 10.18
C TYR A 87 11.42 -11.00 10.36
N LYS A 88 11.54 -10.45 11.58
CA LYS A 88 11.30 -9.02 11.82
C LYS A 88 12.24 -8.16 10.95
N LEU A 89 13.52 -8.52 10.85
CA LEU A 89 14.49 -7.82 10.00
C LEU A 89 14.11 -7.89 8.52
N ILE A 90 13.78 -9.08 8.00
CA ILE A 90 13.43 -9.28 6.59
C ILE A 90 12.15 -8.54 6.23
N ILE A 91 11.14 -8.60 7.09
CA ILE A 91 9.86 -7.91 6.87
C ILE A 91 10.09 -6.40 6.82
N THR A 92 10.85 -5.86 7.78
CA THR A 92 11.21 -4.44 7.81
C THR A 92 11.96 -4.02 6.53
N GLU A 93 12.89 -4.86 6.08
CA GLU A 93 13.64 -4.64 4.84
C GLU A 93 12.72 -4.63 3.61
N ILE A 94 11.76 -5.56 3.53
CA ILE A 94 10.77 -5.62 2.43
C ILE A 94 9.87 -4.38 2.43
N ILE A 95 9.38 -3.97 3.61
CA ILE A 95 8.53 -2.80 3.77
C ILE A 95 9.28 -1.54 3.34
N ASN A 96 10.51 -1.36 3.82
CA ASN A 96 11.31 -0.19 3.49
C ASN A 96 11.65 -0.14 2.00
N GLU A 97 12.06 -1.25 1.39
CA GLU A 97 12.30 -1.31 -0.06
C GLU A 97 11.05 -0.97 -0.87
N ALA A 98 9.88 -1.46 -0.45
CA ALA A 98 8.63 -1.17 -1.13
C ALA A 98 8.25 0.31 -1.00
N LYS A 99 8.42 0.90 0.18
CA LYS A 99 8.20 2.33 0.43
C LYS A 99 9.14 3.19 -0.41
N THR A 100 10.44 2.88 -0.42
CA THR A 100 11.43 3.61 -1.23
C THR A 100 11.11 3.52 -2.72
N ALA A 101 10.80 2.34 -3.24
CA ALA A 101 10.49 2.18 -4.66
C ALA A 101 9.21 2.93 -5.09
N VAL A 102 8.21 3.03 -4.22
CA VAL A 102 7.03 3.88 -4.46
C VAL A 102 7.44 5.35 -4.40
N GLN A 103 8.18 5.77 -3.37
CA GLN A 103 8.65 7.15 -3.24
C GLN A 103 9.45 7.60 -4.47
N ASP A 104 10.36 6.77 -4.98
CA ASP A 104 11.10 7.04 -6.20
C ASP A 104 10.15 7.21 -7.40
N SER A 105 9.13 6.36 -7.51
CA SER A 105 8.11 6.46 -8.56
C SER A 105 7.25 7.73 -8.43
N LEU A 106 7.10 8.28 -7.23
CA LEU A 106 6.33 9.50 -6.96
C LEU A 106 7.15 10.76 -7.24
N LEU A 107 8.48 10.73 -7.03
CA LEU A 107 9.38 11.86 -7.32
C LEU A 107 9.28 12.27 -8.80
N ASP A 108 9.12 11.31 -9.70
CA ASP A 108 8.93 11.58 -11.14
C ASP A 108 7.65 12.36 -11.47
N LEU A 109 6.64 12.32 -10.58
CA LEU A 109 5.30 12.81 -10.87
C LEU A 109 5.06 14.27 -10.46
N ASN A 110 6.00 14.89 -9.73
CA ASN A 110 5.89 16.28 -9.23
C ASN A 110 4.53 16.59 -8.58
N LEU A 111 4.02 15.66 -7.75
CA LEU A 111 2.73 15.84 -7.07
C LEU A 111 2.83 16.94 -6.01
N THR A 112 1.76 17.74 -5.86
CA THR A 112 1.69 18.76 -4.80
C THR A 112 1.45 18.13 -3.42
N GLN A 113 0.76 16.98 -3.37
CA GLN A 113 0.58 16.19 -2.16
C GLN A 113 1.39 14.88 -2.23
N THR A 114 2.14 14.58 -1.19
CA THR A 114 2.85 13.30 -1.06
C THR A 114 1.93 12.27 -0.42
N PRO A 115 1.46 11.23 -1.14
CA PRO A 115 0.65 10.19 -0.54
C PRO A 115 1.42 9.41 0.51
N GLU A 116 0.74 9.05 1.60
CA GLU A 116 1.25 8.09 2.57
C GLU A 116 1.27 6.68 1.95
N VAL A 117 2.33 5.93 2.23
CA VAL A 117 2.57 4.61 1.62
C VAL A 117 2.64 3.56 2.72
N PHE A 118 1.82 2.52 2.61
CA PHE A 118 1.79 1.39 3.53
C PHE A 118 2.05 0.08 2.78
N ALA A 119 2.80 -0.84 3.37
CA ALA A 119 3.12 -2.12 2.76
C ALA A 119 2.49 -3.24 3.59
N ILE A 120 1.23 -3.53 3.31
CA ILE A 120 0.39 -4.43 4.12
C ILE A 120 0.14 -5.71 3.32
N SER A 121 0.28 -6.88 3.95
CA SER A 121 -0.17 -8.14 3.36
C SER A 121 -1.59 -8.48 3.83
N ALA A 122 -2.51 -8.71 2.89
CA ALA A 122 -3.83 -9.26 3.21
C ALA A 122 -3.76 -10.73 3.64
N TYR A 123 -2.77 -11.47 3.13
CA TYR A 123 -2.46 -12.80 3.67
C TYR A 123 -1.76 -12.62 5.01
N ASN A 124 -2.45 -13.09 6.03
CA ASN A 124 -1.93 -13.11 7.38
C ASN A 124 -0.66 -13.98 7.33
N TYR A 125 0.50 -13.38 7.63
CA TYR A 125 1.79 -14.06 7.72
C TYR A 125 1.70 -15.34 8.58
N ARG A 126 0.70 -15.37 9.46
CA ARG A 126 0.11 -16.51 10.14
C ARG A 126 0.12 -17.83 9.34
N ASP A 127 -0.24 -17.84 8.06
CA ASP A 127 -0.26 -19.08 7.26
C ASP A 127 1.13 -19.56 6.84
N TYR A 128 2.09 -18.64 6.66
CA TYR A 128 3.50 -18.96 6.37
C TYR A 128 4.29 -19.31 7.64
N MET A 129 3.86 -18.80 8.79
CA MET A 129 4.63 -18.78 10.04
C MET A 129 4.22 -19.86 11.05
N PHE A 130 3.50 -20.91 10.62
CA PHE A 130 3.01 -22.02 11.46
C PHE A 130 4.12 -22.94 12.03
N ARG A 131 5.17 -22.39 12.62
CA ARG A 131 6.04 -23.10 13.59
C ARG A 131 6.48 -22.30 14.81
N GLN A 132 6.25 -20.98 14.93
CA GLN A 132 6.60 -20.25 16.17
C GLN A 132 5.56 -19.22 16.62
N THR A 133 5.63 -18.90 17.90
CA THR A 133 4.60 -18.36 18.79
C THR A 133 3.90 -17.07 18.32
N LYS A 134 2.57 -17.15 18.40
CA LYS A 134 1.48 -16.28 17.92
C LYS A 134 1.56 -14.77 18.18
N THR A 135 2.33 -14.27 19.14
CA THR A 135 2.05 -12.95 19.76
C THR A 135 2.90 -11.80 19.21
N GLU A 136 4.18 -12.03 18.92
CA GLU A 136 5.13 -10.95 18.60
C GLU A 136 5.15 -10.50 17.13
N LEU A 137 4.66 -11.34 16.22
CA LEU A 137 4.50 -10.97 14.80
C LEU A 137 3.23 -10.17 14.57
N ASP A 138 2.17 -10.49 15.32
CA ASP A 138 0.92 -9.73 15.29
C ASP A 138 1.20 -8.27 15.66
N GLU A 139 2.08 -7.97 16.62
CA GLU A 139 2.45 -6.59 16.99
C GLU A 139 3.04 -5.79 15.82
N LEU A 140 3.90 -6.39 14.99
CA LEU A 140 4.55 -5.69 13.87
C LEU A 140 3.54 -5.31 12.77
N PHE A 141 2.57 -6.19 12.48
CA PHE A 141 1.52 -5.95 11.47
C PHE A 141 0.37 -5.10 12.02
N THR A 142 0.07 -5.23 13.31
CA THR A 142 -0.93 -4.39 13.98
C THR A 142 -0.47 -2.93 14.00
N PHE A 143 0.84 -2.68 14.04
CA PHE A 143 1.41 -1.33 14.00
C PHE A 143 1.14 -0.62 12.66
N GLU A 144 1.54 -1.19 11.52
CA GLU A 144 1.27 -0.56 10.22
C GLU A 144 -0.24 -0.47 9.92
N PHE A 145 -1.02 -1.46 10.34
CA PHE A 145 -2.47 -1.43 10.14
C PHE A 145 -3.16 -0.36 11.00
N GLY A 146 -2.72 -0.19 12.25
CA GLY A 146 -3.20 0.86 13.14
C GLY A 146 -2.88 2.27 12.61
N ASP A 147 -1.65 2.48 12.15
CA ASP A 147 -1.23 3.73 11.52
C ASP A 147 -1.99 4.01 10.22
N PHE A 148 -2.22 2.97 9.41
CA PHE A 148 -3.06 3.06 8.21
C PHE A 148 -4.49 3.51 8.55
N LEU A 149 -5.13 2.88 9.54
CA LEU A 149 -6.49 3.25 9.95
C LEU A 149 -6.56 4.68 10.50
N LYS A 150 -5.54 5.09 11.26
CA LYS A 150 -5.43 6.46 11.78
C LYS A 150 -5.27 7.46 10.64
N CYS A 151 -4.39 7.17 9.67
CA CYS A 151 -4.18 7.99 8.48
C CYS A 151 -5.48 8.13 7.66
N LEU A 152 -6.17 7.02 7.42
CA LEU A 152 -7.45 6.99 6.70
C LEU A 152 -8.52 7.84 7.40
N THR A 153 -8.61 7.73 8.73
CA THR A 153 -9.57 8.49 9.53
C THR A 153 -9.27 9.99 9.47
N ASN A 154 -8.01 10.38 9.64
CA ASN A 154 -7.58 11.77 9.56
C ASN A 154 -7.85 12.37 8.17
N ALA A 155 -7.51 11.65 7.10
CA ALA A 155 -7.75 12.08 5.73
C ALA A 155 -9.24 12.35 5.47
N ALA A 156 -10.12 11.48 5.99
CA ALA A 156 -11.55 11.65 5.85
C ALA A 156 -12.10 12.84 6.67
N GLU A 157 -11.59 13.05 7.89
CA GLU A 157 -11.99 14.20 8.71
C GLU A 157 -11.57 15.55 8.12
N GLU A 158 -10.35 15.65 7.58
CA GLU A 158 -9.85 16.88 6.99
C GLU A 158 -10.68 17.33 5.79
N ARG A 159 -11.11 16.39 4.95
CA ARG A 159 -11.94 16.71 3.78
C ARG A 159 -13.34 17.15 4.18
N ARG A 160 -13.92 16.54 5.22
CA ARG A 160 -15.22 16.97 5.78
C ARG A 160 -15.17 18.38 6.34
N LYS A 161 -14.09 18.74 7.06
CA LYS A 161 -13.89 20.11 7.57
C LYS A 161 -13.77 21.15 6.47
N LYS A 162 -13.26 20.79 5.28
CA LYS A 162 -13.16 21.70 4.13
C LYS A 162 -14.49 21.92 3.39
N ASN A 163 -15.47 21.02 3.60
CA ASN A 163 -16.77 21.05 2.94
C ASN A 163 -17.92 21.57 3.84
N THR A 164 -17.62 21.95 5.09
CA THR A 164 -18.58 22.55 6.04
C THR A 164 -18.27 24.03 6.21
#